data_AF-A0A3R7ET32-F1
#
_entry.id   AF-A0A3R7ET32-F1
#
_cell.length_a   1.000
_cell.length_b   1.000
_cell.length_c   1.000
_cell.angle_alpha   90.00
_cell.angle_beta   90.00
_cell.angle_gamma   90.00
#
_symmetry.space_group_name_H-M   'P 1'
#
loop_
_entity.id
_entity.type
_entity.pdbx_description
1 polymer ?
#
loop_
_entity_poly.entity_id
_entity_poly.type
_entity_poly.pdbx_seq_one_letter_code
_entity_poly.pdbx_strand_id
1 'polypeptide(L)'
;MSIEYKPIKELPKPRRARKSEYEEIIEKFLNDKATKYAEISREGVKPVSLASALRRIIKQRNLYSKITVSVIGGKVYLVKKA
;
A
#
# COMPACT_ATOMS: atom_id res chain seq x y z
N MET A 1 -41.54 7.89 5.08
CA MET A 1 -40.28 7.16 5.32
C MET A 1 -39.96 7.31 6.80
N SER A 2 -39.92 6.21 7.55
CA SER A 2 -39.73 6.25 9.00
C SER A 2 -38.26 5.96 9.32
N ILE A 3 -37.57 6.92 9.93
CA ILE A 3 -36.19 6.75 10.39
C ILE A 3 -36.25 6.06 11.76
N GLU A 4 -35.67 4.87 11.88
CA GLU A 4 -35.52 4.17 13.16
C GLU A 4 -34.20 4.53 13.84
N TYR A 5 -34.28 5.02 15.08
CA TYR A 5 -33.14 5.32 15.93
C TYR A 5 -32.88 4.15 16.89
N LYS A 6 -31.68 3.54 16.83
CA LYS A 6 -31.25 2.48 17.75
C LYS A 6 -29.93 2.87 18.43
N PRO A 7 -29.92 3.08 19.75
CA PRO A 7 -28.69 3.38 20.49
C PRO A 7 -27.81 2.12 20.58
N ILE A 8 -26.54 2.25 20.22
CA ILE A 8 -25.52 1.20 20.36
C ILE A 8 -24.55 1.57 21.48
N LYS A 9 -24.13 0.58 22.28
CA LYS A 9 -23.20 0.79 23.41
C LYS A 9 -21.75 0.96 22.96
N GLU A 10 -21.36 0.32 21.87
CA GLU A 10 -20.00 0.39 21.32
C GLU A 10 -20.03 0.38 19.80
N LEU A 11 -19.09 1.12 19.19
CA LEU A 11 -18.90 1.09 17.75
C LEU A 11 -18.36 -0.28 17.33
N PRO A 12 -18.96 -0.93 16.30
CA PRO A 12 -18.41 -2.19 15.79
C PRO A 12 -16.97 -1.96 15.33
N LYS A 13 -16.06 -2.85 15.73
CA LYS A 13 -14.66 -2.76 15.31
C LYS A 13 -14.61 -2.89 13.78
N PRO A 14 -14.02 -1.92 13.06
CA PRO A 14 -13.95 -2.00 11.61
C PRO A 14 -13.14 -3.23 11.21
N ARG A 15 -13.79 -4.18 10.52
CA ARG A 15 -13.12 -5.30 9.86
C ARG A 15 -12.34 -4.74 8.68
N ARG A 16 -11.04 -4.46 8.86
CA ARG A 16 -10.16 -4.13 7.74
C ARG A 16 -9.97 -5.37 6.88
N ALA A 17 -10.11 -5.21 5.56
CA ALA A 17 -9.81 -6.29 4.61
C ALA A 17 -8.37 -6.79 4.84
N ARG A 18 -8.19 -8.12 4.83
CA ARG A 18 -6.93 -8.79 5.22
C ARG A 18 -5.77 -8.59 4.24
N LYS A 19 -6.04 -8.25 2.98
CA LYS A 19 -5.02 -8.01 1.95
C LYS A 19 -5.35 -6.74 1.18
N SER A 20 -4.37 -5.83 1.08
CA SER A 20 -4.50 -4.67 0.19
C SER A 20 -3.84 -4.96 -1.15
N GLU A 21 -4.38 -4.43 -2.25
CA GLU A 21 -3.80 -4.53 -3.60
C GLU A 21 -2.32 -4.12 -3.62
N TYR A 22 -1.94 -3.13 -2.79
CA TYR A 22 -0.56 -2.68 -2.65
C TYR A 22 0.37 -3.77 -2.10
N GLU A 23 -0.12 -4.64 -1.23
CA GLU A 23 0.66 -5.76 -0.70
C GLU A 23 0.94 -6.80 -1.77
N GLU A 24 -0.05 -7.09 -2.61
CA GLU A 24 0.11 -8.02 -3.73
C GLU A 24 1.14 -7.52 -4.74
N ILE A 25 1.14 -6.21 -5.04
CA ILE A 25 2.14 -5.61 -5.92
C ILE A 25 3.55 -5.72 -5.32
N ILE A 26 3.70 -5.46 -4.01
CA ILE A 26 4.99 -5.60 -3.32
C ILE A 26 5.47 -7.06 -3.34
N GLU A 27 4.57 -8.03 -3.10
CA GLU A 27 4.91 -9.47 -3.17
C GLU A 27 5.31 -9.89 -4.58
N LYS A 28 4.56 -9.47 -5.62
CA LYS A 28 4.91 -9.72 -7.02
C LYS A 28 6.29 -9.15 -7.35
N PHE A 29 6.55 -7.90 -6.96
CA PHE A 29 7.84 -7.27 -7.19
C PHE A 29 8.98 -7.97 -6.44
N LEU A 30 8.76 -8.44 -5.21
CA LEU A 30 9.76 -9.22 -4.46
C LEU A 30 10.12 -10.52 -5.18
N ASN A 31 9.11 -11.26 -5.63
CA ASN A 31 9.28 -12.58 -6.24
C ASN A 31 9.93 -12.52 -7.62
N ASP A 32 9.80 -11.41 -8.33
CA ASP A 32 10.46 -11.20 -9.62
C ASP A 32 11.96 -10.93 -9.45
N LYS A 33 12.79 -11.97 -9.52
CA LYS A 33 14.26 -11.85 -9.35
C LYS A 33 14.96 -11.07 -10.46
N ALA A 34 14.35 -10.88 -11.63
CA ALA A 34 14.98 -10.20 -12.76
C ALA A 34 14.89 -8.67 -12.64
N THR A 35 13.82 -8.17 -12.03
CA THR A 35 13.53 -6.73 -12.03
C THR A 35 14.14 -6.02 -10.81
N LYS A 36 15.08 -5.10 -11.07
CA LYS A 36 15.71 -4.25 -10.04
C LYS A 36 14.86 -3.02 -9.68
N TYR A 37 14.15 -2.47 -10.65
CA TYR A 37 13.34 -1.25 -10.52
C TYR A 37 11.97 -1.44 -11.18
N ALA A 38 10.89 -0.98 -10.54
CA ALA A 38 9.55 -0.99 -11.12
C ALA A 38 8.84 0.34 -10.90
N GLU A 39 8.18 0.86 -11.94
CA GLU A 39 7.29 2.02 -11.83
C GLU A 39 5.90 1.55 -11.36
N ILE A 40 5.31 2.28 -10.41
CA ILE A 40 3.93 2.04 -9.94
C ILE A 40 3.13 3.31 -10.11
N SER A 41 1.98 3.15 -10.77
CA SER A 41 0.94 4.17 -10.86
C SER A 41 -0.41 3.55 -10.48
N ARG A 42 -1.31 4.39 -9.96
CA ARG A 42 -2.70 4.02 -9.70
C ARG A 42 -3.58 5.19 -10.12
N GLU A 43 -4.54 4.91 -11.00
CA GLU A 43 -5.49 5.92 -11.46
C GLU A 43 -6.29 6.47 -10.27
N GLY A 44 -6.50 7.80 -10.27
CA GLY A 44 -7.21 8.50 -9.20
C GLY A 44 -6.44 8.67 -7.88
N VAL A 45 -5.21 8.15 -7.75
CA VAL A 45 -4.40 8.29 -6.53
C VAL A 45 -3.16 9.15 -6.78
N LYS A 46 -2.98 10.17 -5.95
CA LYS A 46 -1.80 11.03 -6.02
C LYS A 46 -0.52 10.21 -5.77
N PRO A 47 0.56 10.46 -6.52
CA PRO A 47 1.85 9.77 -6.36
C PRO A 47 2.38 9.81 -4.92
N VAL A 48 2.21 10.94 -4.23
CA VAL A 48 2.65 11.10 -2.83
C VAL A 48 1.87 10.18 -1.89
N SER A 49 0.56 10.05 -2.08
CA SER A 49 -0.30 9.16 -1.31
C SER A 49 0.05 7.69 -1.58
N LEU A 50 0.27 7.34 -2.84
CA LEU A 50 0.70 6.01 -3.27
C LEU A 50 2.05 5.64 -2.62
N ALA A 51 3.04 6.51 -2.71
CA ALA A 51 4.34 6.30 -2.09
C ALA A 51 4.24 6.14 -0.57
N SER A 52 3.39 6.93 0.08
CA SER A 52 3.18 6.86 1.54
C SER A 52 2.53 5.54 1.96
N ALA A 53 1.54 5.06 1.21
CA ALA A 53 0.91 3.76 1.43
C ALA A 53 1.93 2.61 1.28
N LEU A 54 2.72 2.62 0.20
CA LEU A 54 3.75 1.61 -0.05
C LEU A 54 4.83 1.59 1.04
N ARG A 55 5.34 2.77 1.43
CA ARG A 55 6.33 2.90 2.52
C ARG A 55 5.78 2.35 3.84
N ARG A 56 4.52 2.64 4.15
CA ARG A 56 3.86 2.14 5.37
C ARG A 56 3.82 0.61 5.37
N ILE A 57 3.43 -0.01 4.27
CA ILE A 57 3.35 -1.48 4.14
C ILE A 57 4.75 -2.11 4.26
N ILE A 58 5.74 -1.56 3.55
CA ILE A 58 7.14 -2.02 3.62
C ILE A 58 7.65 -1.98 5.06
N LYS A 59 7.35 -0.90 5.79
CA LYS A 59 7.69 -0.77 7.22
C LYS A 59 6.98 -1.82 8.08
N GLN A 60 5.67 -1.98 7.91
CA GLN A 60 4.88 -2.94 8.68
C GLN A 60 5.33 -4.40 8.47
N ARG A 61 5.85 -4.72 7.28
CA ARG A 61 6.35 -6.04 6.91
C ARG A 61 7.87 -6.21 7.10
N ASN A 62 8.58 -5.24 7.68
CA ASN A 62 10.04 -5.26 7.84
C ASN A 62 10.83 -5.52 6.54
N LEU A 63 10.35 -4.99 5.41
CA LEU A 63 10.95 -5.17 4.08
C LEU A 63 11.97 -4.08 3.71
N TYR A 64 12.28 -3.16 4.63
CA TYR A 64 13.14 -1.99 4.39
C TYR A 64 14.58 -2.34 3.96
N SER A 65 15.04 -3.53 4.29
CA SER A 65 16.35 -4.07 3.90
C SER A 65 16.36 -4.58 2.45
N LYS A 66 15.21 -4.99 1.92
CA LYS A 66 15.07 -5.59 0.59
C LYS A 66 14.56 -4.59 -0.46
N ILE A 67 13.67 -3.68 -0.08
CA ILE A 67 13.00 -2.75 -1.00
C ILE A 67 12.94 -1.35 -0.41
N THR A 68 13.05 -0.34 -1.28
CA THR A 68 12.72 1.04 -1.00
C THR A 68 11.75 1.63 -2.03
N VAL A 69 11.11 2.74 -1.66
CA VAL A 69 10.19 3.50 -2.52
C VAL A 69 10.83 4.84 -2.85
N SER A 70 11.09 5.08 -4.13
CA SER A 70 11.57 6.36 -4.65
C SER A 70 10.45 7.12 -5.35
N VAL A 71 10.51 8.45 -5.33
CA VAL A 71 9.59 9.32 -6.06
C VAL A 71 10.43 10.27 -6.91
N ILE A 72 10.31 10.15 -8.24
CA ILE A 72 11.11 10.93 -9.21
C ILE A 72 10.16 11.47 -10.27
N GLY A 73 10.20 12.77 -10.57
CA GLY A 73 9.37 13.37 -11.60
C GLY A 73 7.85 13.19 -11.40
N GLY A 74 7.40 13.11 -10.15
CA GLY A 74 5.99 12.85 -9.84
C GLY A 74 5.54 11.40 -10.05
N LYS A 75 6.47 10.47 -10.31
CA LYS A 75 6.19 9.03 -10.44
C LYS A 75 6.75 8.26 -9.25
N VAL A 76 6.13 7.13 -8.94
CA VAL A 76 6.52 6.28 -7.80
C VAL A 76 7.24 5.04 -8.32
N TYR A 77 8.35 4.70 -7.69
CA TYR A 77 9.19 3.57 -8.07
C TYR A 77 9.45 2.67 -6.87
N LEU A 78 9.38 1.35 -7.09
CA LEU A 78 9.98 0.36 -6.19
C LEU A 78 11.39 0.03 -6.65
N VAL A 79 12.29 -0.07 -5.69
CA VAL A 79 13.70 -0.33 -5.92
C VAL A 79 14.16 -1.45 -5.00
N LYS A 80 14.73 -2.51 -5.56
CA LYS A 80 15.39 -3.54 -4.75
C LYS A 80 16.73 -3.02 -4.24
N LYS A 81 16.97 -3.20 -2.95
CA LYS A 81 18.29 -3.01 -2.35
C LYS A 81 19.10 -4.28 -2.57
N ALA A 82 20.34 -4.09 -3.03
CA ALA A 82 21.32 -5.16 -3.17
C ALA A 82 21.78 -5.65 -1.79
#